data_AF-A0A227J4V7-F1
#
_entry.id   AF-A0A227J4V7-F1
#
_cell.length_a   1.000
_cell.length_b   1.000
_cell.length_c   1.000
_cell.angle_alpha   90.00
_cell.angle_beta   90.00
_cell.angle_gamma   90.00
#
_symmetry.space_group_name_H-M   'P 1'
#
loop_
_entity.id
_entity.type
_entity.pdbx_description
1 polymer ?
#
loop_
_entity_poly.entity_id
_entity_poly.type
_entity_poly.pdbx_seq_one_letter_code
_entity_poly.pdbx_strand_id
1 'polypeptide(L)' 'MTDSASNVVELKQAQFVWPGSETAVINIPDLQIATGEHVFIKGPSGCGKSTLLALLTGINTLSSGSLSVL' A
#
# COMPACT_ATOMS: atom_id res chain seq x y z
N MET A 1 -26.01 -17.61 -2.27
CA MET A 1 -24.54 -17.74 -2.36
C MET A 1 -23.97 -16.39 -1.99
N THR A 2 -23.48 -16.26 -0.76
CA THR A 2 -22.85 -15.03 -0.27
C THR A 2 -21.52 -14.88 -0.98
N ASP A 3 -21.41 -13.85 -1.81
CA ASP A 3 -20.17 -13.39 -2.40
C ASP A 3 -19.30 -12.87 -1.23
N SER A 4 -18.44 -13.72 -0.68
CA SER A 4 -17.44 -13.29 0.29
C SER A 4 -16.44 -12.44 -0.48
N ALA A 5 -16.53 -11.12 -0.31
CA ALA A 5 -15.64 -10.18 -0.98
C ALA A 5 -14.18 -10.58 -0.74
N SER A 6 -13.51 -11.05 -1.79
CA SER A 6 -12.08 -11.34 -1.75
C SER A 6 -11.31 -10.02 -1.76
N ASN A 7 -10.35 -9.88 -0.84
CA ASN A 7 -9.41 -8.77 -0.88
C ASN A 7 -8.51 -8.92 -2.11
N VAL A 8 -8.34 -7.84 -2.87
CA VAL A 8 -7.45 -7.77 -4.05
C VAL A 8 -6.16 -7.02 -3.77
N VAL A 9 -6.12 -6.27 -2.66
CA VAL A 9 -4.92 -5.63 -2.15
C VAL A 9 -4.90 -5.83 -0.64
N GLU A 10 -3.78 -6.33 -0.12
CA GLU A 10 -3.54 -6.44 1.31
C GLU A 10 -2.15 -5.92 1.66
N LEU A 11 -2.09 -5.00 2.63
CA LEU A 11 -0.86 -4.52 3.25
C LEU A 11 -0.90 -4.83 4.75
N LYS A 12 0.16 -5.45 5.28
CA LYS A 12 0.32 -5.71 6.71
C LYS A 12 1.66 -5.16 7.20
N GLN A 13 1.61 -4.26 8.16
CA GLN A 13 2.79 -3.59 8.75
C GLN A 13 3.75 -3.06 7.66
N ALA A 14 3.17 -2.52 6.59
CA ALA A 14 3.88 -2.15 5.38
C ALA A 14 4.66 -0.86 5.61
N GLN A 15 5.99 -0.93 5.50
CA GLN A 15 6.85 0.23 5.55
C GLN A 15 7.74 0.33 4.32
N PHE A 16 7.98 1.56 3.89
CA PHE A 16 8.95 1.86 2.85
C PHE A 16 9.75 3.12 3.20
N VAL A 17 11.07 2.98 3.11
CA VAL A 17 12.06 4.04 3.35
C VAL A 17 12.87 4.22 2.07
N TRP A 18 12.96 5.46 1.57
CA TRP A 18 13.86 5.75 0.45
C TRP A 18 15.33 5.64 0.88
N PRO A 19 16.24 5.20 0.01
CA PRO A 19 17.67 5.23 0.30
C PRO A 19 18.13 6.63 0.71
N GLY A 20 18.83 6.72 1.84
CA GLY A 20 19.29 7.99 2.41
C GLY A 20 18.26 8.77 3.24
N SER A 21 17.04 8.25 3.40
CA SER A 21 16.06 8.77 4.36
C SER A 21 16.16 8.01 5.69
N GLU A 22 16.01 8.73 6.81
CA GLU A 22 15.88 8.12 8.14
C GLU A 22 14.43 7.77 8.48
N THR A 23 13.47 8.38 7.79
CA THR A 23 12.04 8.22 8.06
C THR A 23 11.34 7.45 6.95
N ALA A 24 10.43 6.55 7.33
CA ALA A 24 9.56 5.86 6.40
C ALA A 24 8.55 6.83 5.75
N VAL A 25 8.48 6.82 4.42
CA VAL A 25 7.51 7.61 3.65
C VAL A 25 6.17 6.88 3.55
N ILE A 26 6.19 5.54 3.57
CA ILE A 26 5.00 4.70 3.75
C ILE A 26 5.11 4.04 5.11
N ASN A 27 4.09 4.20 5.94
CA ASN A 27 3.93 3.50 7.21
C ASN A 27 2.44 3.18 7.39
N ILE A 28 2.02 2.03 6.85
CA ILE A 28 0.62 1.59 6.84
C ILE A 28 0.53 0.33 7.71
N PRO A 29 -0.11 0.40 8.90
CA PRO A 29 -0.19 -0.75 9.79
C PRO A 29 -1.06 -1.88 9.22
N ASP A 30 -2.18 -1.51 8.57
CA ASP A 30 -3.10 -2.43 7.92
C ASP A 30 -3.88 -1.68 6.83
N LEU A 31 -4.01 -2.28 5.65
CA LEU A 31 -4.92 -1.84 4.60
C LEU A 31 -5.38 -3.06 3.82
N GLN A 32 -6.71 -3.18 3.64
CA GLN A 32 -7.33 -4.18 2.81
C GLN A 32 -8.28 -3.48 1.85
N ILE A 33 -8.25 -3.85 0.58
CA ILE A 33 -9.15 -3.35 -0.45
C ILE A 33 -9.87 -4.53 -1.06
N ALA A 34 -11.20 -4.52 -0.97
CA ALA A 34 -12.04 -5.58 -1.50
C ALA A 34 -12.19 -5.49 -3.02
N THR A 35 -12.52 -6.63 -3.64
CA THR A 35 -12.88 -6.66 -5.06
C THR A 35 -14.04 -5.70 -5.34
N GLY A 36 -13.86 -4.82 -6.33
CA GLY A 36 -14.87 -3.82 -6.71
C GLY A 36 -14.90 -2.56 -5.82
N GLU A 37 -14.05 -2.47 -4.79
CA GLU A 37 -13.96 -1.28 -3.96
C GLU A 37 -13.24 -0.14 -4.68
N HIS A 38 -13.78 1.08 -4.57
CA HIS A 38 -13.18 2.29 -5.13
C HIS A 38 -12.57 3.14 -4.01
N VAL A 39 -11.25 3.27 -4.01
CA VAL A 39 -10.50 3.99 -2.97
C VAL A 39 -9.90 5.28 -3.52
N PHE A 40 -9.98 6.36 -2.73
CA PHE A 40 -9.35 7.64 -3.05
C PHE A 40 -8.13 7.91 -2.16
N ILE A 41 -6.96 8.10 -2.78
CA ILE A 41 -5.72 8.44 -2.08
C ILE A 41 -5.54 9.96 -2.04
N LYS A 42 -5.69 10.56 -0.86
CA LYS A 42 -5.54 12.01 -0.66
C LYS A 42 -4.39 12.37 0.27
N GLY A 43 -3.78 13.52 0.02
CA GLY A 43 -2.77 14.09 0.91
C GLY A 43 -1.88 15.13 0.21
N PRO A 44 -1.12 15.93 0.97
CA PRO A 44 -0.21 16.96 0.43
C PRO A 44 0.83 16.41 -0.56
N SER A 45 1.46 17.29 -1.34
CA SER A 45 2.60 16.88 -2.17
C SER A 45 3.71 16.28 -1.29
N GLY A 46 4.38 15.24 -1.79
CA GLY A 46 5.46 14.56 -1.07
C GLY A 46 5.03 13.55 0.01
N CYS A 47 3.75 13.41 0.34
CA CYS A 47 3.30 12.49 1.39
C CYS A 47 3.32 10.99 1.03
N GLY A 48 3.93 10.60 -0.10
CA GLY A 48 4.08 9.19 -0.49
C GLY A 48 2.99 8.60 -1.39
N LYS A 49 2.04 9.38 -1.94
CA LYS A 49 0.97 8.85 -2.81
C LYS A 49 1.50 8.05 -4.01
N SER A 50 2.38 8.67 -4.80
CA SER A 50 3.00 8.00 -5.95
C SER A 50 3.89 6.84 -5.53
N THR A 51 4.50 6.92 -4.34
CA THR A 51 5.29 5.81 -3.76
C THR A 51 4.40 4.62 -3.42
N LEU A 52 3.22 4.85 -2.82
CA LEU A 52 2.25 3.79 -2.55
C LEU A 52 1.80 3.11 -3.85
N LEU A 53 1.48 3.89 -4.88
CA LEU A 53 1.14 3.33 -6.20
C LEU A 53 2.29 2.52 -6.79
N ALA A 54 3.53 2.99 -6.69
CA ALA A 54 4.70 2.27 -7.17
C ALA A 54 4.93 0.93 -6.43
N LEU A 55 4.61 0.87 -5.13
CA LEU A 55 4.64 -0.38 -4.36
C LEU A 55 3.55 -1.35 -4.83
N LEU A 56 2.31 -0.85 -5.01
CA LEU A 56 1.19 -1.66 -5.50
C LEU A 56 1.42 -2.23 -6.90
N THR A 57 2.13 -1.51 -7.77
CA THR A 57 2.48 -1.97 -9.12
C THR A 57 3.78 -2.78 -9.19
N GLY A 58 4.44 -3.03 -8.05
CA GLY A 58 5.71 -3.76 -8.01
C GLY A 58 6.91 -3.04 -8.62
N ILE A 59 6.83 -1.71 -8.83
CA ILE A 59 7.97 -0.89 -9.27
C ILE A 59 8.99 -0.75 -8.13
N ASN A 60 8.49 -0.64 -6.90
CA ASN A 60 9.28 -0.65 -5.67
C ASN A 60 8.87 -1.84 -4.79
N THR A 61 9.78 -2.26 -3.91
CA THR A 61 9.52 -3.29 -2.90
C THR A 61 9.51 -2.66 -1.50
N LEU A 62 8.66 -3.16 -0.62
CA LEU A 62 8.62 -2.74 0.78
C LEU A 62 9.99 -2.92 1.47
N SER A 63 10.30 -2.02 2.40
CA SER A 63 11.44 -2.17 3.30
C SER A 63 11.14 -3.17 4.42
N SER A 64 9.87 -3.24 4.88
CA SER A 64 9.40 -4.25 5.84
C SER A 64 7.89 -4.48 5.71
N GLY A 65 7.41 -5.58 6.29
CA GLY A 65 6.00 -5.99 6.24
C GLY A 65 5.67 -6.80 5.00
N SER A 66 4.39 -6.85 4.64
CA SER A 66 3.92 -7.55 3.43
C SER A 66 2.95 -6.70 2.61
N LEU A 67 2.98 -6.95 1.31
CA LEU A 67 2.05 -6.42 0.32
C LEU A 67 1.70 -7.56 -0.66
N SER A 68 0.42 -7.78 -0.86
CA SER A 68 -0.14 -8.74 -1.80
C SER A 68 -1.15 -8.02 -2.69
N VAL A 69 -1.12 -8.36 -3.98
CA VAL A 69 -2.01 -7.83 -5.01
C VAL A 69 -2.45 -9.01 -5.87
N LEU A 70 -3.77 -9.22 -5.96
CA LEU A 70 -4.47 -10.35 -6.61
C LEU A 70 -4.33 -11.72 -5.92
#